data_AF-A0A6N4T8F1-F1
#
_entry.id   AF-A0A6N4T8F1-F1
#
_cell.length_a   1.000
_cell.length_b   1.000
_cell.length_c   1.000
_cell.angle_alpha   90.00
_cell.angle_beta   90.00
_cell.angle_gamma   90.00
#
_symmetry.space_group_name_H-M   'P 1'
#
loop_
_entity.id
_entity.type
_entity.pdbx_description
1 polymer ?
#
loop_
_entity_poly.entity_id
_entity_poly.type
_entity_poly.pdbx_seq_one_letter_code
_entity_poly.pdbx_strand_id
1 'polypeptide(L)'
;MEHISFGDVDVAAFLRDAELATANHTAFAKFVWESEKHCANNVSGEVEDLQTQYRRIWMELEIVNALALDDWESKGKPQNWLPEWDRKYKNQALEIVAELRAILST
;
A
#
# COMPACT_ATOMS: atom_id res chain seq x y z
N MET A 1 14.44 20.72 -11.62
CA MET A 1 13.71 19.89 -10.64
C MET A 1 12.71 19.14 -11.49
N GLU A 2 13.07 17.92 -11.87
CA GLU A 2 12.32 17.14 -12.86
C GLU A 2 11.15 16.45 -12.16
N HIS A 3 9.94 16.73 -12.63
CA HIS A 3 8.73 16.08 -12.13
C HIS A 3 8.75 14.62 -12.59
N ILE A 4 8.81 13.69 -11.66
CA ILE A 4 8.54 12.28 -11.94
C ILE A 4 7.04 12.19 -12.26
N SER A 5 6.72 11.87 -13.51
CA SER A 5 5.34 11.66 -13.95
C SER A 5 4.90 10.26 -13.56
N PHE A 6 3.94 10.15 -12.64
CA PHE A 6 3.18 8.93 -12.34
C PHE A 6 2.19 8.56 -13.49
N GLY A 7 2.46 8.97 -14.73
CA GLY A 7 1.52 8.83 -15.85
C GLY A 7 0.21 9.59 -15.61
N ASP A 8 -0.92 8.97 -15.99
CA ASP A 8 -2.28 9.51 -15.80
C ASP A 8 -2.82 9.35 -14.36
N VAL A 9 -1.97 8.94 -13.41
CA VAL A 9 -2.41 8.65 -12.03
C VAL A 9 -2.55 9.95 -11.26
N ASP A 10 -3.77 10.21 -10.79
CA ASP A 10 -4.02 11.23 -9.79
C ASP A 10 -3.39 10.80 -8.45
N VAL A 11 -2.18 11.29 -8.18
CA VAL A 11 -1.41 11.00 -6.96
C VAL A 11 -2.20 11.38 -5.70
N ALA A 12 -3.02 12.45 -5.75
CA ALA A 12 -3.83 12.85 -4.61
C ALA A 12 -4.97 11.85 -4.34
N ALA A 13 -5.61 11.35 -5.40
CA ALA A 13 -6.60 10.29 -5.28
C ALA A 13 -5.97 8.98 -4.77
N PHE A 14 -4.80 8.61 -5.30
CA PHE A 14 -4.07 7.41 -4.86
C PHE A 14 -3.68 7.47 -3.38
N LEU A 15 -3.16 8.60 -2.91
CA LEU A 15 -2.80 8.79 -1.49
C LEU A 15 -4.01 8.82 -0.57
N ARG A 16 -5.16 9.32 -1.05
CA ARG A 16 -6.42 9.25 -0.31
C ARG A 16 -6.90 7.80 -0.20
N ASP A 17 -6.81 7.03 -1.28
CA ASP A 17 -7.17 5.61 -1.27
C ASP A 17 -6.26 4.82 -0.32
N ALA A 18 -4.95 5.14 -0.28
CA ALA A 18 -4.00 4.55 0.66
C ALA A 18 -4.40 4.79 2.13
N GLU A 19 -4.80 6.01 2.49
CA GLU A 19 -5.28 6.32 3.85
C GLU A 19 -6.55 5.53 4.19
N LEU A 20 -7.53 5.54 3.29
CA LEU A 20 -8.80 4.81 3.47
C LEU A 20 -8.59 3.30 3.56
N ALA A 21 -7.58 2.76 2.87
CA ALA A 21 -7.23 1.35 2.88
C ALA A 21 -6.91 0.84 4.30
N THR A 22 -6.34 1.68 5.16
CA THR A 22 -5.99 1.30 6.54
C THR A 22 -7.20 1.06 7.45
N ALA A 23 -8.42 1.38 6.99
CA ALA A 23 -9.63 1.22 7.78
C ALA A 23 -9.97 -0.24 8.08
N ASN A 24 -9.63 -1.18 7.19
CA ASN A 24 -9.86 -2.62 7.39
C ASN A 24 -9.05 -3.46 6.39
N HIS A 25 -8.90 -4.75 6.69
CA HIS A 25 -8.14 -5.70 5.87
C HIS A 25 -8.62 -5.83 4.41
N THR A 26 -9.92 -5.71 4.10
CA THR A 26 -10.41 -5.85 2.72
C THR A 26 -10.11 -4.61 1.88
N ALA A 27 -10.26 -3.42 2.47
CA ALA A 27 -9.85 -2.17 1.85
C ALA A 27 -8.33 -2.14 1.62
N PHE A 28 -7.56 -2.64 2.59
CA PHE A 28 -6.12 -2.79 2.47
C PHE A 28 -5.72 -3.73 1.32
N ALA A 29 -6.28 -4.95 1.28
CA ALA A 29 -6.02 -5.90 0.21
C ALA A 29 -6.33 -5.35 -1.18
N LYS A 30 -7.45 -4.62 -1.31
CA LYS A 30 -7.81 -3.95 -2.57
C LYS A 30 -6.76 -2.91 -2.97
N PHE A 31 -6.33 -2.07 -2.03
CA PHE A 31 -5.32 -1.06 -2.31
C PHE A 31 -3.98 -1.67 -2.69
N VAL A 32 -3.54 -2.72 -2.00
CA VAL A 32 -2.30 -3.45 -2.33
C VAL A 32 -2.33 -3.96 -3.78
N TRP A 33 -3.44 -4.58 -4.20
CA TRP A 33 -3.62 -5.03 -5.58
C TRP A 33 -3.58 -3.88 -6.62
N GLU A 34 -4.18 -2.72 -6.32
CA GLU A 34 -4.06 -1.55 -7.19
C GLU A 34 -2.63 -1.00 -7.22
N SER A 35 -1.94 -0.99 -6.08
CA SER A 35 -0.56 -0.51 -5.95
C SER A 35 0.47 -1.35 -6.72
N GLU A 36 0.20 -2.65 -6.93
CA GLU A 36 1.01 -3.55 -7.77
C GLU A 36 1.02 -3.08 -9.24
N LYS A 37 -0.11 -2.61 -9.76
CA LYS A 37 -0.20 -2.12 -11.14
C LYS A 37 0.73 -0.93 -11.38
N HIS A 38 0.95 -0.10 -10.35
CA HIS A 38 1.89 1.02 -10.41
C HIS A 38 3.35 0.57 -10.28
N CYS A 39 3.62 -0.50 -9.52
CA CYS A 39 4.92 -1.13 -9.42
C CYS A 39 5.37 -1.75 -10.76
N ALA A 40 4.44 -2.45 -11.44
CA ALA A 40 4.72 -3.18 -12.68
C ALA A 40 4.90 -2.29 -13.92
N ASN A 41 4.23 -1.13 -13.98
CA ASN A 41 4.18 -0.30 -15.19
C ASN A 41 5.28 0.76 -15.32
N ASN A 42 6.10 1.00 -14.29
CA ASN A 42 7.10 2.08 -14.27
C ASN A 42 8.55 1.62 -14.48
N VAL A 43 8.77 0.53 -15.22
CA VAL A 43 10.11 -0.01 -15.51
C VAL A 43 10.72 0.66 -16.76
N SER A 44 10.98 1.98 -16.70
CA SER A 44 11.98 2.61 -17.56
C SER A 44 12.37 4.00 -17.07
N GLY A 45 13.67 4.22 -16.87
CA GLY A 45 14.27 5.56 -16.79
C GLY A 45 14.74 6.02 -15.41
N GLU A 46 16.02 5.75 -15.12
CA GLU A 46 17.02 6.68 -14.57
C GLU A 46 16.68 7.65 -13.41
N VAL A 47 15.80 7.27 -12.47
CA VAL A 47 15.86 7.77 -11.09
C VAL A 47 15.93 6.58 -10.14
N GLU A 48 17.15 6.15 -9.86
CA GLU A 48 17.46 4.93 -9.09
C GLU A 48 16.89 4.94 -7.66
N ASP A 49 16.50 6.11 -7.13
CA ASP A 49 16.08 6.29 -5.74
C ASP A 49 14.54 6.17 -5.54
N LEU A 50 13.72 7.01 -6.19
CA LEU A 50 12.26 7.02 -5.93
C LEU A 50 11.58 5.68 -6.29
N GLN A 51 11.94 5.08 -7.44
CA GLN A 51 11.34 3.80 -7.83
C GLN A 51 11.76 2.67 -6.89
N THR A 52 13.00 2.71 -6.41
CA THR A 52 13.51 1.73 -5.43
C THR A 52 12.82 1.91 -4.09
N GLN A 53 12.62 3.15 -3.65
CA GLN A 53 11.85 3.47 -2.45
C GLN A 53 10.39 3.01 -2.58
N TYR A 54 9.73 3.28 -3.71
CA TYR A 54 8.37 2.82 -3.97
C TYR A 54 8.30 1.29 -3.98
N ARG A 55 9.21 0.59 -4.67
CA ARG A 55 9.25 -0.88 -4.69
C ARG A 55 9.44 -1.47 -3.29
N ARG A 56 10.28 -0.86 -2.46
CA ARG A 56 10.44 -1.25 -1.06
C ARG A 56 9.13 -1.12 -0.28
N ILE A 57 8.50 0.06 -0.35
CA ILE A 57 7.24 0.35 0.34
C ILE A 57 6.13 -0.58 -0.15
N TRP A 58 6.04 -0.83 -1.46
CA TRP A 58 5.09 -1.79 -2.04
C TRP A 58 5.31 -3.21 -1.50
N MET A 59 6.55 -3.67 -1.39
CA MET A 59 6.85 -4.96 -0.77
C MET A 59 6.39 -5.04 0.69
N GLU A 60 6.53 -3.95 1.45
CA GLU A 60 6.05 -3.88 2.83
C GLU A 60 4.51 -3.94 2.91
N LEU A 61 3.80 -3.27 1.99
CA LEU A 61 2.35 -3.40 1.83
C LEU A 61 1.94 -4.85 1.57
N GLU A 62 2.62 -5.53 0.64
CA GLU A 62 2.37 -6.95 0.32
C GLU A 62 2.59 -7.86 1.53
N ILE A 63 3.65 -7.63 2.32
CA ILE A 63 3.91 -8.41 3.53
C ILE A 63 2.76 -8.27 4.53
N VAL A 64 2.32 -7.04 4.82
CA VAL A 64 1.20 -6.81 5.76
C VAL A 64 -0.09 -7.44 5.23
N ASN A 65 -0.36 -7.32 3.93
CA ASN A 65 -1.51 -7.92 3.29
C ASN A 65 -1.49 -9.45 3.39
N ALA A 66 -0.36 -10.08 3.07
CA ALA A 66 -0.18 -11.52 3.12
C ALA A 66 -0.34 -12.08 4.55
N LEU A 67 0.24 -11.41 5.55
CA LEU A 67 0.10 -11.81 6.96
C LEU A 67 -1.33 -11.65 7.46
N ALA A 68 -2.00 -10.54 7.13
CA ALA A 68 -3.38 -10.31 7.51
C ALA A 68 -4.34 -11.30 6.84
N LEU A 69 -4.08 -11.66 5.58
CA LEU A 69 -4.84 -12.64 4.82
C LEU A 69 -4.68 -14.03 5.43
N ASP A 70 -3.45 -14.49 5.68
CA ASP A 70 -3.17 -15.81 6.28
C ASP A 70 -3.83 -15.98 7.66
N ASP A 71 -3.76 -14.97 8.53
CA ASP A 71 -4.42 -15.00 9.85
C ASP A 71 -5.95 -15.00 9.73
N TRP A 72 -6.50 -14.25 8.77
CA TRP A 72 -7.95 -14.27 8.50
C TRP A 72 -8.42 -15.63 7.97
N GLU A 73 -7.68 -16.23 7.02
CA GLU A 73 -8.00 -17.52 6.43
C GLU A 73 -7.86 -18.66 7.45
N SER A 74 -6.78 -18.66 8.25
CA SER A 74 -6.52 -19.68 9.29
C SER A 74 -7.57 -19.68 10.41
N LYS A 75 -8.29 -18.57 10.60
CA LYS A 75 -9.42 -18.44 11.54
C LYS A 75 -10.78 -18.73 10.91
N GLY A 76 -10.81 -19.21 9.68
CA GLY A 76 -12.05 -19.58 8.99
C GLY A 76 -12.80 -18.40 8.39
N LYS A 77 -12.09 -17.33 8.02
CA LYS A 77 -12.64 -16.16 7.32
C LYS A 77 -13.77 -15.47 8.11
N PRO A 78 -13.55 -15.08 9.37
CA PRO A 78 -14.59 -14.47 10.20
C PRO A 78 -15.13 -13.19 9.56
N GLN A 79 -16.45 -13.01 9.64
CA GLN A 79 -17.13 -11.82 9.12
C GLN A 79 -16.76 -10.54 9.89
N ASN A 80 -16.62 -10.66 11.21
CA ASN A 80 -16.11 -9.57 12.05
C ASN A 80 -14.62 -9.78 12.32
N TRP A 81 -13.80 -9.09 11.55
CA TRP A 81 -12.33 -9.15 11.65
C TRP A 81 -11.68 -7.79 11.90
N LEU A 82 -12.49 -6.74 12.00
CA LEU A 82 -12.00 -5.39 12.24
C LEU A 82 -11.22 -5.25 13.57
N PRO A 83 -11.66 -5.84 14.71
CA PRO A 83 -10.90 -5.75 15.96
C PRO A 83 -9.50 -6.36 15.85
N GLU A 84 -9.36 -7.48 15.14
CA GLU A 84 -8.07 -8.12 14.92
C GLU A 84 -7.19 -7.33 13.95
N TRP A 85 -7.78 -6.76 12.89
CA TRP A 85 -7.11 -5.81 12.01
C TRP A 85 -6.53 -4.61 12.77
N ASP A 86 -7.40 -3.93 13.53
CA ASP A 86 -7.06 -2.74 14.31
C ASP A 86 -5.95 -3.04 15.32
N ARG A 87 -5.99 -4.22 15.96
CA ARG A 87 -5.03 -4.61 16.97
C ARG A 87 -3.67 -5.05 16.41
N LYS A 88 -3.65 -5.75 15.28
CA LYS A 88 -2.45 -6.45 14.79
C LYS A 88 -1.75 -5.78 13.62
N TYR A 89 -2.50 -5.16 12.70
CA TYR A 89 -1.97 -4.79 11.38
C TYR A 89 -2.10 -3.31 11.07
N LYS A 90 -3.12 -2.63 11.61
CA LYS A 90 -3.44 -1.24 11.26
C LYS A 90 -2.31 -0.25 11.52
N ASN A 91 -1.60 -0.36 12.64
CA ASN A 91 -0.50 0.56 12.95
C ASN A 91 0.63 0.45 11.93
N GLN A 92 1.03 -0.77 11.58
CA GLN A 92 2.05 -0.99 10.56
C GLN A 92 1.56 -0.52 9.18
N ALA A 93 0.30 -0.78 8.83
CA ALA A 93 -0.29 -0.26 7.59
C ALA A 93 -0.27 1.27 7.53
N LEU A 94 -0.57 1.96 8.65
CA LEU A 94 -0.50 3.42 8.75
C LEU A 94 0.92 3.95 8.59
N GLU A 95 1.92 3.29 9.19
CA GLU A 95 3.33 3.65 9.05
C GLU A 95 3.78 3.56 7.58
N ILE A 96 3.48 2.44 6.91
CA ILE A 96 3.83 2.24 5.50
C ILE A 96 3.12 3.26 4.60
N VAL A 97 1.84 3.57 4.86
CA VAL A 97 1.09 4.60 4.10
C VAL A 97 1.68 6.00 4.32
N ALA A 98 2.18 6.30 5.52
CA ALA A 98 2.86 7.56 5.79
C ALA A 98 4.19 7.67 5.03
N GLU A 99 4.96 6.57 4.94
CA GLU A 99 6.17 6.52 4.11
C GLU A 99 5.87 6.68 2.62
N LEU A 100 4.82 6.00 2.13
CA LEU A 100 4.35 6.14 0.76
C LEU A 100 4.00 7.60 0.46
N ARG A 101 3.26 8.26 1.35
CA ARG A 101 2.95 9.68 1.22
C ARG A 101 4.18 10.55 1.17
N ALA A 102 5.18 10.28 2.00
CA ALA A 102 6.40 11.07 2.06
C ALA A 102 7.16 11.07 0.73
N ILE A 103 7.21 9.93 0.04
CA ILE A 103 7.91 9.84 -1.25
C ILE A 103 7.08 10.36 -2.43
N LEU A 104 5.74 10.32 -2.34
CA LEU A 104 4.84 10.73 -3.42
C LEU A 104 4.39 12.19 -3.36
N SER A 105 4.62 12.88 -2.24
CA SER A 105 4.23 14.30 -2.04
C SER A 105 5.36 15.30 -2.32
N THR A 106 6.46 14.84 -2.92
CA THR A 106 7.66 15.63 -3.30
C THR A 106 7.61 16.09 -4.74
#